data_AF-A0A354NVS1-F1
#
_entry.id   AF-A0A354NVS1-F1
#
_cell.length_a   1.000
_cell.length_b   1.000
_cell.length_c   1.000
_cell.angle_alpha   90.00
_cell.angle_beta   90.00
_cell.angle_gamma   90.00
#
_symmetry.space_group_name_H-M   'P 1'
#
loop_
_entity.id
_entity.type
_entity.pdbx_description
1 polymer ?
#
loop_
_entity_poly.entity_id
_entity_poly.type
_entity_poly.pdbx_seq_one_letter_code
_entity_poly.pdbx_strand_id
1 'polypeptide(L)'
;MTSSVEDGSVSHTYSTIGSYTVTVVAQNRDNGEPGDSASLNVIATAGMLNHISLSPDSLTVLPESKAMFSISAFDQFGNELADPETAYPASRSAGTIDQQGRSTASLNAGA
;
A
#
# COMPACT_ATOMS: atom_id res chain seq x y z
N MET A 1 10.20 11.00 5.80
CA MET A 1 11.57 10.43 5.80
C MET A 1 12.34 11.12 6.90
N THR A 2 13.10 10.37 7.68
CA THR A 2 14.07 10.91 8.64
C THR A 2 15.40 10.24 8.34
N SER A 3 16.48 11.03 8.36
CA SER A 3 17.82 10.58 8.04
C SER A 3 18.73 10.87 9.22
N SER A 4 19.56 9.91 9.61
CA SER A 4 20.59 10.08 10.64
C SER A 4 21.91 9.52 10.14
N VAL A 5 23.02 10.14 10.56
CA VAL A 5 24.37 9.71 10.21
C VAL A 5 25.16 9.42 11.49
N GLU A 6 25.62 8.19 11.65
CA GLU A 6 26.56 7.78 12.70
C GLU A 6 27.64 6.88 12.10
N ASP A 7 28.91 7.17 12.40
CA ASP A 7 30.08 6.37 11.99
C ASP A 7 30.12 6.00 10.49
N GLY A 8 29.77 6.94 9.61
CA GLY A 8 29.74 6.74 8.16
C GLY A 8 28.55 5.92 7.64
N SER A 9 27.66 5.45 8.51
CA SER A 9 26.40 4.82 8.15
C SER A 9 25.28 5.85 8.11
N VAL A 10 24.49 5.83 7.03
CA VAL A 10 23.29 6.66 6.87
C VAL A 10 22.06 5.76 6.95
N SER A 11 21.18 6.02 7.92
CA SER A 11 19.90 5.32 8.03
C SER A 11 18.76 6.21 7.56
N HIS A 12 17.85 5.65 6.75
CA HIS A 12 16.61 6.29 6.30
C HIS A 12 15.41 5.40 6.62
N THR A 13 14.34 5.99 7.10
CA THR A 13 13.04 5.30 7.24
C THR A 13 12.06 5.77 6.16
N TYR A 14 11.48 4.79 5.46
CA TYR A 14 10.49 4.99 4.40
C TYR A 14 9.14 4.45 4.90
N SER A 15 8.18 5.35 5.13
CA SER A 15 6.82 5.00 5.59
C SER A 15 5.80 4.99 4.46
N THR A 16 6.19 5.42 3.25
CA THR A 16 5.33 5.45 2.07
C THR A 16 5.89 4.50 1.03
N ILE A 17 5.00 3.81 0.33
CA ILE A 17 5.39 2.98 -0.81
C ILE A 17 6.02 3.84 -1.92
N GLY A 18 7.03 3.30 -2.60
CA GLY A 18 7.65 3.99 -3.71
C GLY A 18 9.07 3.55 -4.00
N SER A 19 9.61 4.09 -5.10
CA SER A 19 11.03 3.96 -5.46
C SER A 19 11.76 5.23 -5.03
N TYR A 20 12.84 5.05 -4.29
CA TYR A 20 13.66 6.13 -3.75
C TYR A 20 15.11 5.95 -4.19
N THR A 21 15.71 7.00 -4.76
CA THR A 21 17.14 7.02 -5.06
C THR A 21 17.87 7.72 -3.93
N VAL A 22 18.79 7.02 -3.29
CA VAL A 22 19.73 7.60 -2.32
C VAL A 22 21.05 7.81 -3.03
N THR A 23 21.56 9.04 -3.03
CA THR A 23 22.87 9.38 -3.60
C THR A 23 23.78 9.91 -2.50
N VAL A 24 24.97 9.32 -2.39
CA VAL A 24 26.04 9.78 -1.51
C VAL A 24 27.12 10.40 -2.38
N VAL A 25 27.57 11.60 -2.01
CA VAL A 25 28.64 12.32 -2.71
C VAL A 25 29.80 12.49 -1.74
N ALA A 26 30.98 12.01 -2.11
CA ALA A 26 32.21 12.30 -1.37
C ALA A 26 32.52 13.80 -1.52
N GLN A 27 32.93 14.47 -0.45
CA GLN A 27 33.47 15.83 -0.55
C GLN A 27 34.98 15.81 -0.35
N ASN A 28 35.67 16.57 -1.19
CA ASN A 28 37.09 16.81 -1.00
C ASN A 28 37.31 17.67 0.24
N ARG A 29 38.15 17.20 1.16
CA ARG A 29 38.40 17.85 2.44
C ARG A 29 39.11 19.20 2.30
N ASP A 30 39.93 19.37 1.27
CA ASP A 30 40.80 20.54 1.14
C ASP A 30 40.08 21.76 0.55
N ASN A 31 39.12 21.54 -0.35
CA ASN A 31 38.41 22.62 -1.05
C ASN A 31 36.88 22.54 -0.94
N GLY A 32 36.33 21.49 -0.32
CA GLY A 32 34.88 21.29 -0.15
C GLY A 32 34.15 20.93 -1.45
N GLU A 33 34.86 20.73 -2.56
CA GLU A 33 34.22 20.40 -3.83
C GLU A 33 33.67 18.96 -3.81
N PRO A 34 32.53 18.72 -4.47
CA PRO A 34 32.00 17.38 -4.63
C PRO A 34 32.98 16.54 -5.47
N GLY A 35 33.35 15.39 -4.94
CA GLY A 35 34.10 14.34 -5.61
C GLY A 35 33.17 13.26 -6.19
N ASP A 36 33.58 12.01 -6.05
CA ASP A 36 32.84 10.86 -6.59
C ASP A 36 31.50 10.64 -5.87
N SER A 37 30.59 9.92 -6.54
CA SER A 37 29.27 9.64 -5.99
C SER A 37 28.83 8.20 -6.21
N ALA A 38 28.05 7.68 -5.28
CA ALA A 38 27.43 6.37 -5.36
C ALA A 38 25.92 6.51 -5.15
N SER A 39 25.13 5.74 -5.90
CA SER A 39 23.67 5.75 -5.80
C SER A 39 23.11 4.35 -5.51
N LEU A 40 22.04 4.31 -4.72
CA LEU A 40 21.29 3.11 -4.36
C LEU A 40 19.79 3.35 -4.67
N ASN A 41 19.16 2.41 -5.36
CA ASN A 41 17.71 2.39 -5.50
C ASN A 41 17.08 1.57 -4.37
N VAL A 42 16.16 2.17 -3.64
CA VAL A 42 15.40 1.56 -2.55
C VAL A 42 13.94 1.49 -2.96
N ILE A 43 13.36 0.29 -2.87
CA ILE A 43 11.94 0.08 -3.16
C ILE A 43 11.25 -0.21 -1.83
N ALA A 44 10.37 0.69 -1.40
CA ALA A 44 9.51 0.51 -0.24
C ALA A 44 8.17 -0.10 -0.67
N THR A 45 7.80 -1.21 -0.05
CA THR A 45 6.51 -1.89 -0.24
C THR A 45 5.63 -1.74 0.99
N ALA A 46 4.32 -1.99 0.85
CA ALA A 46 3.40 -1.97 1.97
C ALA A 46 3.85 -2.96 3.07
N GLY A 47 3.65 -2.56 4.32
CA GLY A 47 3.95 -3.37 5.49
C GLY A 47 2.89 -4.44 5.78
N MET A 48 2.90 -4.95 7.01
CA MET A 48 1.88 -5.89 7.48
C MET A 48 0.50 -5.23 7.50
N LEU A 49 -0.52 -6.03 7.21
CA LEU A 49 -1.93 -5.65 7.33
C LEU A 49 -2.21 -5.02 8.69
N ASN A 50 -2.89 -3.88 8.68
CA ASN A 50 -3.33 -3.17 9.88
C ASN A 50 -4.84 -2.98 9.90
N HIS A 51 -5.44 -2.53 8.80
CA HIS A 51 -6.89 -2.36 8.70
C HIS A 51 -7.40 -2.58 7.27
N ILE A 52 -8.73 -2.66 7.16
CA ILE A 52 -9.47 -2.83 5.90
C ILE A 52 -10.49 -1.70 5.83
N SER A 53 -10.74 -1.19 4.63
CA SER A 53 -11.82 -0.25 4.33
C SER A 53 -12.79 -0.85 3.33
N LEU A 54 -14.08 -0.59 3.53
CA LEU A 54 -15.16 -0.97 2.63
C LEU A 54 -15.78 0.31 2.08
N SER A 55 -16.06 0.35 0.77
CA SER A 55 -16.75 1.50 0.17
C SER A 55 -17.84 1.05 -0.79
N PRO A 56 -19.04 1.68 -0.76
CA PRO A 56 -19.44 2.73 0.18
C PRO A 56 -19.83 2.19 1.56
N ASP A 57 -19.79 3.03 2.60
CA ASP A 57 -20.17 2.67 3.99
C ASP A 57 -21.65 2.26 4.13
N SER A 58 -22.50 2.75 3.23
CA SER A 58 -23.91 2.38 3.17
C SER A 58 -24.43 2.39 1.73
N LEU A 59 -25.34 1.47 1.44
CA LEU A 59 -25.99 1.32 0.15
C LEU A 59 -27.49 1.15 0.37
N THR A 60 -28.29 1.89 -0.38
CA THR A 60 -29.72 1.61 -0.53
C THR A 60 -29.93 1.07 -1.94
N VAL A 61 -30.47 -0.14 -2.04
CA VAL A 61 -30.77 -0.79 -3.32
C VAL A 61 -32.23 -1.18 -3.39
N LEU A 62 -32.78 -1.16 -4.61
CA LEU A 62 -34.11 -1.69 -4.86
C LEU A 62 -34.09 -3.22 -4.84
N PRO A 63 -35.22 -3.88 -4.56
CA PRO A 63 -35.37 -5.31 -4.77
C PRO A 63 -34.90 -5.72 -6.18
N GLU A 64 -34.29 -6.90 -6.29
CA GLU A 64 -33.73 -7.45 -7.53
C GLU A 64 -32.59 -6.63 -8.19
N SER A 65 -32.05 -5.60 -7.50
CA SER A 65 -30.92 -4.81 -8.00
C SER A 65 -29.57 -5.33 -7.53
N LYS A 66 -28.52 -5.09 -8.32
CA LYS A 66 -27.14 -5.39 -7.93
C LYS A 66 -26.50 -4.19 -7.23
N ALA A 67 -25.69 -4.46 -6.22
CA ALA A 67 -24.84 -3.49 -5.55
C ALA A 67 -23.37 -3.78 -5.85
N MET A 68 -22.56 -2.73 -5.95
CA MET A 68 -21.10 -2.87 -5.99
C MET A 68 -20.50 -2.28 -4.72
N PHE A 69 -19.49 -2.95 -4.20
CA PHE A 69 -18.64 -2.44 -3.14
C PHE A 69 -17.19 -2.80 -3.44
N SER A 70 -16.27 -2.02 -2.90
CA SER A 70 -14.83 -2.25 -2.95
C SER A 70 -14.28 -2.51 -1.56
N ILE A 71 -13.29 -3.40 -1.47
CA ILE A 71 -12.52 -3.67 -0.26
C ILE A 71 -11.07 -3.28 -0.55
N SER A 72 -10.51 -2.42 0.29
CA SER A 72 -9.08 -2.08 0.27
C SER A 72 -8.44 -2.44 1.60
N ALA A 73 -7.21 -2.94 1.57
CA ALA A 73 -6.45 -3.32 2.76
C ALA A 73 -5.23 -2.39 2.91
N PHE A 74 -4.93 -1.97 4.13
CA PHE A 74 -3.87 -1.00 4.41
C PHE A 74 -2.95 -1.46 5.54
N ASP A 75 -1.69 -1.05 5.48
CA ASP A 75 -0.74 -1.18 6.58
C ASP A 75 -0.93 -0.08 7.64
N GLN A 76 -0.12 -0.10 8.70
CA GLN A 76 -0.20 0.88 9.81
C GLN A 76 0.15 2.31 9.39
N PHE A 77 0.77 2.49 8.22
CA PHE A 77 1.16 3.78 7.67
C PHE A 77 0.17 4.26 6.60
N GLY A 78 -0.90 3.50 6.33
CA GLY A 78 -1.92 3.83 5.34
C GLY A 78 -1.52 3.47 3.90
N ASN A 79 -0.48 2.67 3.69
CA ASN A 79 -0.15 2.17 2.36
C ASN A 79 -1.10 1.03 1.99
N GLU A 80 -1.69 1.09 0.80
CA GLU A 80 -2.54 0.01 0.29
C GLU A 80 -1.70 -1.23 -0.05
N LEU A 81 -2.20 -2.40 0.35
CA LEU A 81 -1.60 -3.68 0.02
C LEU A 81 -1.99 -4.04 -1.41
N ALA A 82 -1.00 -4.25 -2.27
CA ALA A 82 -1.19 -4.46 -3.72
C ALA A 82 -2.00 -5.72 -4.09
N ASP A 83 -2.26 -6.60 -3.11
CA ASP A 83 -3.06 -7.81 -3.31
C ASP A 83 -3.68 -8.34 -2.00
N PRO A 84 -4.95 -8.00 -1.69
CA PRO A 84 -5.65 -8.59 -0.55
C PRO A 84 -6.15 -10.02 -0.82
N GLU A 85 -5.95 -10.60 -2.03
CA GLU A 85 -6.56 -11.88 -2.48
C GLU A 85 -6.13 -13.08 -1.63
N THR A 86 -5.04 -12.97 -0.86
CA THR A 86 -4.56 -14.04 0.03
C THR A 86 -5.19 -14.09 1.43
N ALA A 87 -6.08 -13.16 1.81
CA ALA A 87 -6.50 -13.04 3.22
C ALA A 87 -8.00 -13.14 3.54
N TYR A 88 -8.92 -13.21 2.57
CA TYR A 88 -10.35 -13.12 2.91
C TYR A 88 -11.22 -14.16 2.21
N PRO A 89 -11.65 -15.25 2.91
CA PRO A 89 -12.92 -15.84 2.58
C PRO A 89 -13.98 -14.79 2.90
N ALA A 90 -14.52 -14.13 1.86
CA ALA A 90 -15.76 -13.39 2.01
C ALA A 90 -16.75 -14.31 2.75
N SER A 91 -17.19 -13.89 3.93
CA SER A 91 -18.20 -14.63 4.69
C SER A 91 -19.36 -14.89 3.72
N ARG A 92 -19.72 -16.17 3.54
CA ARG A 92 -20.68 -16.75 2.56
C ARG A 92 -22.03 -16.01 2.36
N SER A 93 -22.29 -14.93 3.07
CA SER A 93 -23.44 -14.04 2.93
C SER A 93 -23.22 -12.82 2.02
N ALA A 94 -21.98 -12.51 1.62
CA ALA A 94 -21.68 -11.48 0.62
C ALA A 94 -20.89 -12.15 -0.51
N GLY A 95 -21.39 -12.03 -1.74
CA GLY A 95 -20.94 -12.81 -2.90
C GLY A 95 -19.43 -12.86 -3.16
N THR A 96 -19.01 -13.84 -3.95
CA THR A 96 -17.61 -14.04 -4.34
C THR A 96 -17.08 -12.88 -5.19
N ILE A 97 -15.82 -12.50 -4.98
CA ILE A 97 -15.06 -11.53 -5.78
C ILE A 97 -14.17 -12.32 -6.76
N ASP A 98 -14.18 -11.98 -8.06
CA ASP A 98 -13.34 -12.66 -9.07
C ASP A 98 -11.93 -12.05 -9.20
N GLN A 99 -11.05 -12.77 -9.92
CA GLN A 99 -9.62 -12.47 -10.17
C GLN A 99 -9.36 -11.17 -10.95
N GLN A 100 -10.38 -10.37 -11.27
CA GLN A 100 -10.22 -9.03 -11.85
C GLN A 100 -10.79 -7.93 -10.94
N GLY A 101 -11.02 -8.22 -9.66
CA GLY A 101 -11.58 -7.26 -8.71
C GLY A 101 -13.04 -6.93 -8.97
N ARG A 102 -13.77 -7.73 -9.77
CA ARG A 102 -15.21 -7.57 -9.94
C ARG A 102 -15.94 -8.37 -8.86
N SER A 103 -16.39 -7.65 -7.84
CA SER A 103 -17.40 -8.15 -6.91
C SER A 103 -18.77 -8.17 -7.60
N THR A 104 -19.22 -9.32 -8.11
CA THR A 104 -20.65 -9.50 -8.39
C THR A 104 -21.34 -10.01 -7.13
N ALA A 105 -21.57 -9.10 -6.17
CA ALA A 105 -22.53 -9.37 -5.12
C ALA A 105 -23.94 -9.29 -5.73
N SER A 106 -24.44 -10.42 -6.21
CA SER A 106 -25.88 -10.59 -6.41
C SER A 106 -26.47 -10.84 -5.04
N LEU A 107 -26.82 -9.78 -4.31
CA LEU A 107 -27.76 -9.94 -3.22
C LEU A 107 -29.12 -10.15 -3.89
N ASN A 108 -29.52 -11.40 -4.13
CA ASN A 108 -30.95 -11.67 -4.20
C ASN A 108 -31.46 -11.31 -2.80
N ALA A 109 -32.14 -10.18 -2.67
CA ALA A 109 -32.96 -9.89 -1.52
C ALA A 109 -34.10 -10.91 -1.52
N GLY A 110 -33.84 -12.09 -0.95
CA GLY A 110 -34.77 -13.22 -0.97
C GLY A 110 -35.77 -13.17 0.17
N ALA A 111 -37.04 -13.28 -0.22
CA ALA A 111 -38.27 -13.57 0.52
C ALA A 111 -38.98 -12.40 1.22
#